data_AF-A0A915MNS2-F1
#
_entry.id   AF-A0A915MNS2-F1
#
_cell.length_a   1.000
_cell.length_b   1.000
_cell.length_c   1.000
_cell.angle_alpha   90.00
_cell.angle_beta   90.00
_cell.angle_gamma   90.00
#
_symmetry.space_group_name_H-M   'P 1'
#
loop_
_entity.id
_entity.type
_entity.pdbx_description
1 polymer ?
#
loop_
_entity_poly.entity_id
_entity_poly.type
_entity_poly.pdbx_seq_one_letter_code
_entity_poly.pdbx_strand_id
1 'polypeptide(L)'
;MSGTAARISQGKAYHHFTFLVNPNMENLHFSLRSPLKEKIETTATKSFRAASVSCLANVLRIKGERLNDNEIMEMTEKSIFKAFSANYDNLNIKLDVFPNEEKFPGINKTISLLKSDEWIFNKTPKFTLKLNKEFPIQVNNGIIEESLDKNFPVGECFQQAFLRVFK
;
A
#
# COMPACT_ATOMS: atom_id res chain seq x y z
N MET A 1 -5.00 9.00 -12.26
CA MET A 1 -6.21 8.53 -11.55
C MET A 1 -6.16 7.05 -11.18
N SER A 2 -5.35 6.22 -11.84
CA SER A 2 -5.20 4.80 -11.51
C SER A 2 -3.73 4.43 -11.40
N GLY A 3 -3.44 3.41 -10.60
CA GLY A 3 -2.15 2.73 -10.53
C GLY A 3 -2.37 1.22 -10.53
N THR A 4 -1.54 0.49 -11.26
CA THR A 4 -1.67 -0.96 -11.48
C THR A 4 -0.49 -1.73 -10.88
N ALA A 5 -0.74 -3.01 -10.59
CA ALA A 5 0.30 -3.99 -10.29
C ALA A 5 -0.19 -5.40 -10.68
N ALA A 6 0.73 -6.35 -10.78
CA ALA A 6 0.40 -7.72 -11.15
C ALA A 6 1.30 -8.71 -10.42
N ARG A 7 0.79 -9.93 -10.27
CA ARG A 7 1.58 -11.07 -9.80
C ARG A 7 1.30 -12.27 -10.69
N ILE A 8 2.39 -12.91 -11.10
CA ILE A 8 2.37 -14.17 -11.84
C ILE A 8 2.98 -15.23 -10.92
N SER A 9 2.33 -16.37 -10.82
CA SER A 9 2.77 -17.54 -10.08
C SER A 9 2.42 -18.80 -10.87
N GLN A 10 2.87 -19.97 -10.42
CA GLN A 10 2.69 -21.21 -11.18
C GLN A 10 1.19 -21.47 -11.41
N GLY A 11 0.79 -21.42 -12.68
CA GLY A 11 -0.59 -21.64 -13.13
C GLY A 11 -1.58 -20.53 -12.79
N LYS A 12 -1.15 -19.38 -12.25
CA LYS A 12 -2.07 -18.29 -11.85
C LYS A 12 -1.45 -16.92 -12.12
N ALA A 13 -2.27 -15.99 -12.60
CA ALA A 13 -1.91 -14.58 -12.70
C ALA A 13 -3.07 -13.73 -12.19
N TYR A 14 -2.76 -12.64 -11.50
CA TYR A 14 -3.74 -11.60 -11.21
C TYR A 14 -3.14 -10.23 -11.50
N HIS A 15 -3.97 -9.36 -12.08
CA HIS A 15 -3.69 -7.95 -12.28
C HIS A 15 -4.71 -7.17 -11.44
N HIS A 16 -4.21 -6.29 -10.58
CA HIS A 16 -5.06 -5.42 -9.76
C HIS A 16 -4.71 -3.95 -10.03
N PHE A 17 -5.67 -3.08 -9.76
CA PHE A 17 -5.47 -1.65 -9.90
C PHE A 17 -6.30 -0.89 -8.88
N THR A 18 -5.91 0.36 -8.66
CA THR A 18 -6.66 1.32 -7.87
C THR A 18 -7.28 2.36 -8.80
N PHE A 19 -8.45 2.89 -8.45
CA PHE A 19 -9.06 4.01 -9.17
C PHE A 19 -9.48 5.08 -8.16
N LEU A 20 -8.87 6.25 -8.26
CA LEU A 20 -9.10 7.36 -7.33
C LEU A 20 -10.43 8.04 -7.65
N VAL A 21 -11.50 7.63 -6.97
CA VAL A 21 -12.85 8.19 -7.16
C VAL A 21 -12.96 9.54 -6.44
N ASN A 22 -12.86 9.51 -5.11
CA ASN A 22 -12.92 10.71 -4.26
C ASN A 22 -12.10 10.52 -2.96
N PRO A 23 -10.79 10.22 -3.03
CA PRO A 23 -9.98 10.11 -1.83
C PRO A 23 -9.74 11.50 -1.21
N ASN A 24 -9.43 11.53 0.09
CA ASN A 24 -8.80 12.71 0.69
C ASN A 24 -7.37 12.82 0.14
N MET A 25 -7.19 13.72 -0.84
CA MET A 25 -5.92 13.92 -1.55
C MET A 25 -4.81 14.45 -0.62
N GLU A 26 -5.16 15.25 0.38
CA GLU A 26 -4.20 15.79 1.34
C GLU A 26 -3.61 14.67 2.20
N ASN A 27 -4.46 13.83 2.79
CA ASN A 27 -4.02 12.66 3.55
C ASN A 27 -3.18 11.71 2.68
N LEU A 28 -3.63 11.44 1.45
CA LEU A 28 -2.87 10.61 0.51
C LEU A 28 -1.46 11.18 0.25
N HIS A 29 -1.35 12.49 0.02
CA HIS A 29 -0.07 13.14 -0.21
C HIS A 29 0.84 13.11 1.02
N PHE A 30 0.31 13.35 2.22
CA PHE A 30 1.09 13.28 3.45
C PHE A 30 1.56 11.87 3.77
N SER A 31 0.69 10.86 3.67
CA SER A 31 1.05 9.46 3.94
C SER A 31 2.14 8.91 3.01
N LEU A 32 2.27 9.45 1.79
CA LEU A 32 3.26 9.03 0.80
C LEU A 32 4.55 9.87 0.81
N ARG A 33 4.69 10.83 1.73
CA ARG A 33 5.89 11.66 1.89
C ARG A 33 6.62 11.28 3.17
N SER A 34 7.56 10.34 3.05
CA SER A 34 8.45 10.03 4.18
C SER A 34 9.40 11.21 4.45
N PRO A 35 9.46 11.73 5.70
CA PRO A 35 10.42 12.75 6.10
C PRO A 35 11.86 12.22 6.18
N LEU A 36 12.04 10.89 6.16
CA LEU A 36 13.33 10.23 6.28
C LEU A 36 13.89 9.76 4.92
N LYS A 37 13.21 10.04 3.81
CA LYS A 37 13.59 9.53 2.49
C LYS A 37 15.07 9.78 2.15
N GLU A 38 15.55 10.99 2.38
CA GLU A 38 16.94 11.39 2.08
C GLU A 38 17.97 10.84 3.09
N LYS A 39 17.50 10.20 4.16
CA LYS A 39 18.32 9.57 5.21
C LYS A 39 18.36 8.05 5.10
N ILE A 40 17.65 7.45 4.13
CA ILE A 40 17.55 6.01 3.95
C ILE A 40 18.28 5.59 2.67
N GLU A 41 19.25 4.71 2.81
CA GLU A 41 19.95 4.07 1.69
C GLU A 41 19.48 2.62 1.58
N THR A 42 18.95 2.21 0.43
CA THR A 42 18.38 0.88 0.22
C THR A 42 18.34 0.49 -1.26
N THR A 43 18.29 -0.81 -1.54
CA THR A 43 18.04 -1.39 -2.86
C THR A 43 16.56 -1.70 -3.11
N ALA A 44 15.67 -1.37 -2.16
CA ALA A 44 14.23 -1.54 -2.32
C ALA A 44 13.69 -0.82 -3.57
N THR A 45 12.67 -1.41 -4.19
CA THR A 45 12.00 -0.83 -5.35
C THR A 45 11.43 0.56 -5.01
N LYS A 46 11.86 1.57 -5.77
CA LYS A 46 11.40 2.95 -5.58
C LYS A 46 10.02 3.15 -6.22
N SER A 47 9.12 3.81 -5.49
CA SER A 47 7.86 4.28 -6.06
C SER A 47 8.11 5.39 -7.08
N PHE A 48 7.47 5.30 -8.25
CA PHE A 48 7.49 6.37 -9.24
C PHE A 48 6.41 7.41 -8.92
N ARG A 49 6.78 8.67 -8.70
CA ARG A 49 5.79 9.75 -8.51
C ARG A 49 5.24 10.18 -9.86
N ALA A 50 3.93 10.08 -10.03
CA ALA A 50 3.27 10.66 -11.20
C ALA A 50 3.39 12.19 -11.18
N ALA A 51 3.56 12.79 -12.36
CA ALA A 51 3.68 14.25 -12.53
C ALA A 51 2.45 15.01 -12.03
N SER A 52 1.26 14.42 -12.20
CA SER A 52 0.02 14.92 -11.63
C SER A 52 -0.85 13.75 -11.18
N VAL A 53 -1.48 13.90 -10.01
CA VAL A 53 -2.47 12.95 -9.50
C VAL A 53 -3.76 13.73 -9.24
N SER A 54 -4.85 13.24 -9.80
CA SER A 54 -6.20 13.76 -9.56
C SER A 54 -7.16 12.59 -9.35
N CYS A 55 -8.39 12.88 -8.97
CA CYS A 55 -9.49 11.94 -8.77
C CYS A 55 -10.68 12.27 -9.67
N LEU A 56 -11.58 11.30 -9.85
CA LEU A 56 -12.76 11.47 -10.69
C LEU A 56 -13.64 12.63 -10.22
N ALA A 57 -13.87 12.74 -8.91
CA ALA A 57 -14.70 13.81 -8.34
C ALA A 57 -14.18 15.21 -8.69
N ASN A 58 -12.86 15.44 -8.64
CA ASN A 58 -12.27 16.71 -9.03
C ASN A 58 -12.50 17.02 -10.51
N VAL A 59 -12.38 16.02 -11.39
CA VAL A 59 -12.63 16.23 -12.83
C VAL A 59 -14.09 16.54 -13.11
N LEU A 60 -15.03 15.85 -12.45
CA LEU A 60 -16.47 16.12 -12.61
C LEU A 60 -16.82 17.53 -12.13
N ARG A 61 -16.28 17.95 -10.97
CA ARG A 61 -16.47 19.31 -10.43
C ARG A 61 -15.94 20.39 -11.37
N ILE A 62 -14.74 20.20 -11.95
CA ILE A 62 -14.17 21.14 -12.93
C ILE A 62 -15.03 21.25 -14.19
N LYS A 63 -15.67 20.14 -14.60
CA LYS A 63 -16.61 20.11 -15.74
C LYS A 63 -17.98 20.73 -15.43
N GLY A 64 -18.23 21.16 -14.18
CA GLY A 64 -19.49 21.77 -13.78
C GLY A 64 -20.58 20.76 -13.40
N GLU A 65 -20.24 19.48 -13.25
CA GLU A 65 -21.19 18.45 -12.82
C GLU A 65 -21.59 18.68 -11.35
N ARG A 66 -22.89 18.65 -11.07
CA ARG A 66 -23.46 18.87 -9.72
C ARG A 66 -23.82 17.55 -9.03
N LEU A 67 -22.88 16.62 -9.04
CA LEU A 67 -23.03 15.33 -8.37
C LEU A 67 -22.43 15.39 -6.97
N ASN A 68 -23.14 14.81 -6.01
CA ASN A 68 -22.62 14.59 -4.67
C ASN A 68 -21.71 13.35 -4.63
N ASP A 69 -20.96 13.19 -3.54
CA ASP A 69 -19.95 12.14 -3.43
C ASP A 69 -20.55 10.72 -3.50
N ASN A 70 -21.76 10.51 -2.99
CA ASN A 70 -22.44 9.21 -3.07
C ASN A 70 -22.87 8.89 -4.51
N GLU A 71 -23.41 9.87 -5.24
CA GLU A 71 -23.77 9.71 -6.65
C GLU A 71 -22.55 9.36 -7.50
N ILE A 72 -21.42 10.03 -7.26
CA ILE A 72 -20.16 9.74 -7.97
C ILE A 72 -19.70 8.30 -7.68
N MET A 73 -19.77 7.86 -6.43
CA MET A 73 -19.40 6.49 -6.04
C MET A 73 -20.31 5.45 -6.71
N GLU A 74 -21.63 5.61 -6.62
CA GLU A 74 -22.61 4.69 -7.19
C GLU A 74 -22.49 4.61 -8.72
N MET A 75 -22.36 5.75 -9.40
CA MET A 75 -22.16 5.78 -10.84
C MET A 75 -20.84 5.12 -11.26
N THR A 76 -19.78 5.30 -10.46
CA THR A 76 -18.48 4.67 -10.71
C THR A 76 -18.57 3.16 -10.58
N GLU A 77 -19.19 2.66 -9.51
CA GLU A 77 -19.39 1.22 -9.29
C GLU A 77 -20.19 0.59 -10.44
N LYS A 78 -21.34 1.18 -10.80
CA LYS A 78 -22.16 0.72 -11.94
C LYS A 78 -21.38 0.71 -13.25
N SER A 79 -20.56 1.74 -13.48
CA SER A 79 -19.75 1.86 -14.70
C SER A 79 -18.65 0.80 -14.77
N ILE A 80 -17.96 0.56 -13.66
CA ILE A 80 -16.94 -0.50 -13.55
C ILE A 80 -17.60 -1.86 -13.77
N PHE A 81 -18.72 -2.13 -13.09
CA PHE A 81 -19.46 -3.38 -13.22
C PHE A 81 -19.91 -3.63 -14.66
N LYS A 82 -20.49 -2.62 -15.32
CA LYS A 82 -20.93 -2.71 -16.71
C LYS A 82 -19.75 -2.97 -17.65
N ALA A 83 -18.65 -2.23 -17.47
CA ALA A 83 -17.45 -2.40 -18.29
C ALA A 83 -16.82 -3.79 -18.13
N PHE A 84 -16.73 -4.30 -16.90
CA PHE A 84 -16.23 -5.66 -16.66
C PHE A 84 -17.16 -6.71 -17.24
N SER A 85 -18.46 -6.59 -17.01
CA SER A 85 -19.46 -7.56 -17.46
C SER A 85 -19.51 -7.70 -18.98
N ALA A 86 -19.28 -6.60 -19.71
CA ALA A 86 -19.26 -6.60 -21.17
C ALA A 86 -18.11 -7.44 -21.78
N ASN A 87 -17.09 -7.81 -21.01
CA ASN A 87 -15.92 -8.53 -21.51
C ASN A 87 -16.00 -10.06 -21.34
N TYR A 88 -17.06 -10.60 -20.73
CA TYR A 88 -17.15 -12.03 -20.48
C TYR A 88 -18.59 -12.54 -20.60
N ASP A 89 -18.76 -13.62 -21.35
CA ASP A 89 -20.02 -14.36 -21.41
C ASP A 89 -20.23 -15.17 -20.13
N ASN A 90 -21.46 -15.20 -19.61
CA ASN A 90 -21.87 -15.99 -18.43
C ASN A 90 -21.12 -15.64 -17.11
N LEU A 91 -20.94 -14.35 -16.83
CA LEU A 91 -20.38 -13.88 -15.56
C LEU A 91 -21.35 -14.07 -14.39
N ASN A 92 -20.88 -14.73 -13.33
CA ASN A 92 -21.53 -14.74 -12.01
C ASN A 92 -20.75 -13.84 -11.05
N ILE A 93 -21.08 -12.55 -11.03
CA ILE A 93 -20.42 -11.57 -10.15
C ILE A 93 -21.05 -11.63 -8.76
N LYS A 94 -20.21 -11.76 -7.73
CA LYS A 94 -20.60 -11.66 -6.32
C LYS A 94 -20.05 -10.35 -5.77
N LEU A 95 -20.93 -9.43 -5.36
CA LEU A 95 -20.55 -8.13 -4.81
C LEU A 95 -20.13 -8.22 -3.33
N ASP A 96 -20.83 -9.05 -2.55
CA ASP A 96 -20.58 -9.21 -1.11
C ASP A 96 -19.88 -10.53 -0.80
N VAL A 97 -18.57 -10.57 -1.07
CA VAL A 97 -17.73 -11.70 -0.70
C VAL A 97 -17.19 -11.48 0.71
N PHE A 98 -17.68 -12.29 1.66
CA PHE A 98 -17.12 -12.38 3.01
C PHE A 98 -16.20 -13.60 3.10
N PRO A 99 -14.87 -13.42 3.09
CA PRO A 99 -13.94 -14.53 3.18
C PRO A 99 -14.01 -15.16 4.58
N ASN A 100 -14.18 -16.48 4.64
CA ASN A 100 -14.14 -17.25 5.88
C ASN A 100 -13.52 -18.63 5.59
N GLU A 101 -13.17 -19.38 6.65
CA GLU A 101 -12.51 -20.69 6.51
C GLU A 101 -13.38 -21.75 5.82
N GLU A 102 -14.70 -21.66 5.94
CA GLU A 102 -15.61 -22.61 5.28
C GLU A 102 -15.59 -22.47 3.76
N LYS A 103 -15.62 -21.21 3.27
CA LYS A 103 -15.64 -20.89 1.83
C LYS A 103 -14.24 -20.81 1.23
N PHE A 104 -13.24 -20.45 2.04
CA PHE A 104 -11.86 -20.22 1.62
C PHE A 104 -10.89 -20.81 2.67
N PRO A 105 -10.66 -22.14 2.65
CA PRO A 105 -9.77 -22.78 3.60
C PRO A 105 -8.37 -22.16 3.60
N GLY A 106 -7.86 -21.84 4.80
CA GLY A 106 -6.57 -21.20 5.03
C GLY A 106 -6.58 -19.67 4.99
N ILE A 107 -7.72 -19.02 4.74
CA ILE A 107 -7.81 -17.57 4.63
C ILE A 107 -7.42 -16.84 5.91
N ASN A 108 -7.76 -17.36 7.09
CA ASN A 108 -7.40 -16.76 8.37
C ASN A 108 -5.89 -16.79 8.56
N LYS A 109 -5.23 -17.92 8.22
CA LYS A 109 -3.76 -18.01 8.27
C LYS A 109 -3.14 -16.97 7.32
N THR A 110 -3.67 -16.81 6.12
CA THR A 110 -3.22 -15.78 5.18
C THR A 110 -3.44 -14.37 5.73
N ILE A 111 -4.61 -14.07 6.29
CA ILE A 111 -4.91 -12.76 6.88
C ILE A 111 -3.96 -12.48 8.05
N SER A 112 -3.75 -13.44 8.94
CA SER A 112 -2.82 -13.30 10.07
C SER A 112 -1.40 -13.04 9.61
N LEU A 113 -0.92 -13.78 8.59
CA LEU A 113 0.40 -13.54 8.01
C LEU A 113 0.49 -12.12 7.41
N LEU A 114 -0.47 -11.73 6.56
CA LEU A 114 -0.44 -10.42 5.89
C LEU A 114 -0.52 -9.23 6.86
N LYS A 115 -1.09 -9.44 8.06
CA LYS A 115 -1.17 -8.43 9.14
C LYS A 115 0.01 -8.46 10.10
N SER A 116 0.89 -9.47 10.04
CA SER A 116 2.01 -9.60 10.96
C SER A 116 3.15 -8.64 10.62
N ASP A 117 3.92 -8.23 11.64
CA ASP A 117 5.14 -7.44 11.44
C ASP A 117 6.18 -8.21 10.63
N GLU A 118 6.19 -9.55 10.73
CA GLU A 118 7.03 -10.42 9.90
C GLU A 118 6.81 -10.16 8.39
N TRP A 119 5.57 -9.88 8.01
CA TRP A 119 5.21 -9.61 6.63
C TRP A 119 5.30 -8.12 6.29
N ILE A 120 4.72 -7.24 7.10
CA ILE A 120 4.60 -5.81 6.79
C ILE A 120 5.96 -5.10 6.83
N PHE A 121 6.79 -5.42 7.82
CA PHE A 121 8.05 -4.70 8.07
C PHE A 121 9.27 -5.57 7.83
N ASN A 122 9.27 -6.84 8.28
CA ASN A 122 10.47 -7.68 8.23
C ASN A 122 10.76 -8.24 6.82
N LYS A 123 9.89 -8.04 5.83
CA LYS A 123 10.21 -8.29 4.41
C LYS A 123 10.88 -7.09 3.72
N THR A 124 11.11 -5.98 4.44
CA THR A 124 11.82 -4.83 3.89
C THR A 124 13.26 -5.22 3.53
N PRO A 125 13.73 -4.97 2.28
CA PRO A 125 15.13 -5.18 1.92
C PRO A 125 16.08 -4.43 2.86
N LYS A 126 17.31 -4.94 3.01
CA LYS A 126 18.35 -4.30 3.83
C LYS A 126 18.45 -2.80 3.51
N PHE A 127 18.54 -1.99 4.56
CA PHE A 127 18.70 -0.55 4.44
C PHE A 127 19.61 0.02 5.52
N THR A 128 20.19 1.18 5.23
CA THR A 128 20.99 1.97 6.15
C THR A 128 20.26 3.27 6.45
N LEU A 129 20.07 3.58 7.72
CA LEU A 129 19.46 4.81 8.20
C LEU A 129 20.52 5.75 8.78
N LYS A 130 20.60 6.97 8.23
CA LYS A 130 21.57 8.01 8.61
C LYS A 130 20.90 9.13 9.39
N LEU A 131 20.44 8.86 10.62
CA LEU A 131 19.91 9.90 11.52
C LEU A 131 21.03 10.83 11.98
N ASN A 132 22.13 10.25 12.48
CA ASN A 132 23.43 10.87 12.64
C ASN A 132 24.37 10.28 11.58
N LYS A 133 25.11 11.15 10.86
CA LYS A 133 26.03 10.70 9.80
C LYS A 133 27.20 9.87 10.33
N GLU A 134 27.60 10.09 11.58
CA GLU A 134 28.71 9.39 12.22
C GLU A 134 28.32 7.98 12.70
N PHE A 135 27.04 7.77 13.00
CA PHE A 135 26.52 6.52 13.56
C PHE A 135 25.33 6.01 12.72
N PRO A 136 25.59 5.49 11.52
CA PRO A 136 24.54 4.88 10.71
C PRO A 136 23.99 3.62 11.38
N ILE A 137 22.70 3.37 11.17
CA ILE A 137 22.01 2.17 11.66
C ILE A 137 21.74 1.26 10.46
N GLN A 138 22.25 0.03 10.48
CA GLN A 138 21.94 -0.97 9.46
C GLN A 138 20.82 -1.89 9.94
N VAL A 139 19.83 -2.08 9.09
CA VAL A 139 18.66 -2.91 9.37
C VAL A 139 18.49 -3.94 8.27
N ASN A 140 18.29 -5.20 8.66
CA ASN A 140 18.04 -6.31 7.75
C ASN A 140 16.90 -7.17 8.30
N ASN A 141 15.93 -7.49 7.45
CA ASN A 141 14.72 -8.23 7.83
C ASN A 141 14.03 -7.67 9.09
N GLY A 142 14.02 -6.33 9.23
CA GLY A 142 13.42 -5.63 10.37
C GLY A 142 14.25 -5.66 11.67
N ILE A 143 15.43 -6.29 11.70
CA ILE A 143 16.32 -6.36 12.85
C ILE A 143 17.52 -5.43 12.65
N ILE A 144 17.92 -4.76 13.72
CA ILE A 144 19.11 -3.90 13.74
C ILE A 144 20.36 -4.81 13.77
N GLU A 145 21.16 -4.80 12.70
CA GLU A 145 22.39 -5.59 12.61
C GLU A 145 23.62 -4.81 13.08
N GLU A 146 23.66 -3.50 12.81
CA GLU A 146 24.77 -2.64 13.19
C GLU A 146 24.25 -1.28 13.65
N SER A 147 24.73 -0.81 14.80
CA SER A 147 24.41 0.50 15.33
C SER A 147 25.39 0.86 16.45
N LEU A 148 25.78 2.13 16.50
CA LEU A 148 26.48 2.74 17.65
C LEU A 148 25.57 3.67 18.45
N ASP A 149 24.32 3.85 18.01
CA ASP A 149 23.30 4.62 18.72
C ASP A 149 22.64 3.74 19.78
N LYS A 150 22.78 4.11 21.05
CA LYS A 150 22.21 3.38 22.20
C LYS A 150 20.69 3.28 22.15
N ASN A 151 20.02 4.17 21.43
CA ASN A 151 18.57 4.12 21.24
C ASN A 151 18.14 3.01 20.26
N PHE A 152 19.08 2.55 19.43
CA PHE A 152 18.90 1.50 18.41
C PHE A 152 19.89 0.36 18.66
N PRO A 153 19.70 -0.45 19.71
CA PRO A 153 20.61 -1.53 20.04
C PRO A 153 20.58 -2.66 18.99
N VAL A 154 21.74 -3.26 18.73
CA VAL A 154 21.88 -4.41 17.84
C VAL A 154 21.08 -5.61 18.35
N GLY A 155 20.42 -6.32 17.44
CA GLY A 155 19.55 -7.46 17.73
C GLY A 155 18.10 -7.10 18.03
N GLU A 156 17.77 -5.82 18.19
CA GLU A 156 16.39 -5.38 18.43
C GLU A 156 15.60 -5.20 17.13
N CYS A 157 14.28 -5.38 17.22
CA CYS A 157 13.34 -5.00 16.16
C CYS A 157 13.39 -3.49 15.91
N PHE A 158 13.72 -3.09 14.68
CA PHE A 158 13.85 -1.70 14.29
C PHE A 158 12.55 -0.90 14.52
N GLN A 159 11.39 -1.47 14.21
CA GLN A 159 10.10 -0.80 14.39
C GLN A 159 9.84 -0.45 15.87
N GLN A 160 10.14 -1.37 16.79
CA GLN A 160 9.97 -1.14 18.22
C GLN A 160 10.92 -0.05 18.73
N ALA A 161 12.20 -0.13 18.35
CA ALA A 161 13.18 0.90 18.68
C ALA A 161 12.78 2.27 18.12
N PHE A 162 12.34 2.32 16.85
CA PHE A 162 11.92 3.55 16.20
C PHE A 162 10.71 4.18 16.89
N LEU A 163 9.68 3.39 17.20
CA LEU A 163 8.50 3.88 17.91
C LEU A 163 8.85 4.37 19.32
N ARG A 164 9.77 3.71 20.03
CA ARG A 164 10.23 4.17 21.35
C ARG A 164 10.90 5.55 21.32
N VAL A 165 11.60 5.88 20.24
CA VAL A 165 12.35 7.13 20.12
C VAL A 165 11.48 8.29 19.61
N PHE A 166 10.52 8.00 18.74
CA PHE A 166 9.80 9.03 17.98
C PHE A 166 8.28 9.09 18.22
N LYS A 167 7.71 8.23 19.06
CA LYS A 167 6.36 8.44 19.64
C LYS A 167 6.49 9.02 21.04
#